data_AF-A0A3Q7PXU5-F1
#
_entry.id   AF-A0A3Q7PXU5-F1
#
_cell.length_a   1.000
_cell.length_b   1.000
_cell.length_c   1.000
_cell.angle_alpha   90.00
_cell.angle_beta   90.00
_cell.angle_gamma   90.00
#
_symmetry.space_group_name_H-M   'P 1'
#
loop_
_entity.id
_entity.type
_entity.pdbx_description
1 polymer ?
#
loop_
_entity_poly.entity_id
_entity_poly.type
_entity_poly.pdbx_seq_one_letter_code
_entity_poly.pdbx_strand_id
1 'polypeptide(L)'
;MLDIGVPFVILVANSPFLILGVVVDDMFIMISAWQKTSLVDNTKQRLSSVYSKVAVSITITTITNVLALYTGIMTSFRSLQYFCIYTGTTLLFSYFDNITCFGAFMALDGNREGVCLCWLKKPETPDQKCSSLKRSCCLPCDSLPDEQETDIHPMNLFFRDCFGPFLTSTESRVFVVLIYILYIISSICGCFQVQEGLDLRNLASDDSYITPCFNVEEDIFWIMVPGLWLLLLKLLTTGIKMLGKKLELRLADLENSDYVDKNPTEVWLREYVQYMEKSKQDVNDKDTFMNGLPNFLTRFPLFVSDTNISSSHEIISSQGFVQTMGVSSSADEKKVLSQLRSRAEKCEIPLMVYNQAFVYFDQYTPVLENTV
;
A
#
# COMPACT_ATOMS: atom_id res chain seq x y z
N MET A 1 -4.13 18.58 8.15
CA MET A 1 -4.35 17.13 8.31
C MET A 1 -3.99 16.63 9.69
N LEU A 2 -2.78 16.90 10.17
CA LEU A 2 -2.37 16.61 11.56
C LEU A 2 -3.34 17.22 12.59
N ASP A 3 -3.76 18.48 12.40
CA ASP A 3 -4.71 19.16 13.30
C ASP A 3 -6.13 18.56 13.29
N ILE A 4 -6.46 17.76 12.27
CA ILE A 4 -7.76 17.08 12.12
C ILE A 4 -7.70 15.67 12.73
N GLY A 5 -6.57 15.29 13.34
CA GLY A 5 -6.39 13.99 14.00
C GLY A 5 -6.03 12.85 13.07
N VAL A 6 -5.62 13.12 11.83
CA VAL A 6 -5.13 12.09 10.90
C VAL A 6 -3.67 11.78 11.22
N PRO A 7 -3.31 10.55 11.66
CA PRO A 7 -1.94 10.23 12.05
C PRO A 7 -1.01 10.22 10.83
N PHE A 8 0.25 10.62 11.06
CA PHE A 8 1.28 10.60 10.03
C PHE A 8 1.93 9.21 9.95
N VAL A 9 1.95 8.64 8.74
CA VAL A 9 2.54 7.31 8.47
C VAL A 9 3.77 7.50 7.60
N ILE A 10 4.76 6.61 7.71
CA ILE A 10 6.01 6.67 6.92
C ILE A 10 5.78 6.74 5.40
N LEU A 11 4.71 6.09 4.90
CA LEU A 11 4.30 6.19 3.49
C LEU A 11 4.02 7.64 3.05
N VAL A 12 3.47 8.47 3.95
CA VAL A 12 3.20 9.89 3.68
C VAL A 12 4.51 10.66 3.49
N ALA A 13 5.63 10.22 4.09
CA ALA A 13 6.93 10.87 3.90
C ALA A 13 7.41 10.80 2.45
N ASN A 14 6.92 9.85 1.66
CA ASN A 14 7.23 9.73 0.23
C ASN A 14 6.31 10.58 -0.67
N SER A 15 5.16 11.05 -0.16
CA SER A 15 4.21 11.85 -0.93
C SER A 15 4.79 13.13 -1.58
N PRO A 16 5.76 13.85 -0.98
CA PRO A 16 6.31 15.06 -1.61
C PRO A 16 6.98 14.77 -2.96
N PHE A 17 7.63 13.62 -3.13
CA PHE A 17 8.27 13.25 -4.40
C PHE A 17 7.24 13.00 -5.50
N LEU A 18 6.13 12.34 -5.17
CA LEU A 18 5.03 12.09 -6.09
C LEU A 18 4.35 13.41 -6.50
N ILE A 19 4.05 14.25 -5.51
CA ILE A 19 3.41 15.56 -5.72
C ILE A 19 4.29 16.47 -6.57
N LEU A 20 5.60 16.50 -6.29
CA LEU A 20 6.54 17.32 -7.05
C LEU A 20 6.51 16.97 -8.55
N GLY A 21 6.48 15.68 -8.90
CA GLY A 21 6.40 15.26 -10.29
C GLY A 21 5.16 15.78 -11.00
N VAL A 22 3.99 15.68 -10.36
CA VAL A 22 2.71 16.13 -10.93
C VAL A 22 2.69 17.66 -11.07
N VAL A 23 3.08 18.38 -10.02
CA VAL A 23 3.01 19.85 -10.01
C VAL A 23 3.99 20.47 -11.01
N VAL A 24 5.19 19.89 -11.15
CA VAL A 24 6.20 20.37 -12.09
C VAL A 24 5.76 20.19 -13.54
N ASP A 25 5.08 19.09 -13.88
CA ASP A 25 4.51 18.88 -15.22
C ASP A 25 3.51 19.99 -15.60
N ASP A 26 2.58 20.31 -14.69
CA ASP A 26 1.61 21.40 -14.88
C ASP A 26 2.31 22.76 -15.08
N MET A 27 3.36 23.04 -14.28
CA MET A 27 4.16 24.26 -14.41
C MET A 27 4.85 24.34 -15.78
N PHE A 28 5.43 23.25 -16.26
CA PHE A 28 6.08 23.19 -17.57
C PHE A 28 5.09 23.42 -18.72
N ILE A 29 3.91 22.82 -18.66
CA ILE A 29 2.85 23.02 -19.65
C ILE A 29 2.46 24.51 -19.70
N MET A 30 2.33 25.14 -18.54
CA MET A 30 1.94 26.55 -18.45
C MET A 30 3.05 27.50 -18.95
N ILE A 31 4.32 27.24 -18.63
CA ILE A 31 5.47 27.98 -19.17
C ILE A 31 5.57 27.80 -20.70
N SER A 32 5.39 26.58 -21.20
CA SER A 32 5.43 26.30 -22.64
C SER A 32 4.33 27.05 -23.40
N ALA A 33 3.13 27.15 -22.81
CA ALA A 33 2.06 27.97 -23.35
C ALA A 33 2.38 29.48 -23.27
N TRP A 34 3.02 29.93 -22.18
CA TRP A 34 3.46 31.32 -21.99
C TRP A 34 4.49 31.75 -23.04
N GLN A 35 5.50 30.92 -23.30
CA GLN A 35 6.55 31.19 -24.30
C GLN A 35 6.00 31.32 -25.74
N LYS A 36 4.84 30.71 -26.03
CA LYS A 36 4.16 30.82 -27.32
C LYS A 36 3.29 32.08 -27.46
N THR A 37 3.18 32.91 -26.42
CA THR A 37 2.43 34.17 -26.48
C THR A 37 3.28 35.29 -27.07
N SER A 38 2.64 36.28 -27.72
CA SER A 38 3.36 37.43 -28.26
C SER A 38 3.88 38.31 -27.12
N LEU A 39 5.16 38.68 -27.21
CA LEU A 39 5.83 39.60 -26.28
C LEU A 39 5.31 41.05 -26.38
N VAL A 40 4.55 41.37 -27.43
CA VAL A 40 3.97 42.71 -27.65
C VAL A 40 2.65 42.90 -26.90
N ASP A 41 1.97 41.80 -26.57
CA ASP A 41 0.69 41.83 -25.88
C ASP A 41 0.86 42.24 -24.41
N ASN A 42 -0.16 42.90 -23.87
CA ASN A 42 -0.20 43.24 -22.45
C ASN A 42 -0.17 41.96 -21.59
N THR A 43 0.56 41.97 -20.48
CA THR A 43 0.72 40.82 -19.56
C THR A 43 -0.61 40.16 -19.19
N LYS A 44 -1.65 40.97 -18.95
CA LYS A 44 -3.00 40.47 -18.64
C LYS A 44 -3.60 39.63 -19.77
N GLN A 45 -3.41 40.07 -21.01
CA GLN A 45 -3.92 39.38 -22.20
C GLN A 45 -3.11 38.11 -22.48
N ARG A 46 -1.80 38.14 -22.30
CA ARG A 46 -0.92 36.96 -22.38
C ARG A 46 -1.35 35.89 -21.38
N LEU A 47 -1.51 36.27 -20.11
CA LEU A 47 -1.93 35.36 -19.05
C LEU A 47 -3.32 34.77 -19.31
N SER A 48 -4.27 35.59 -19.76
CA SER A 48 -5.60 35.12 -20.14
C SER A 48 -5.56 34.12 -21.31
N SER A 49 -4.71 34.36 -22.31
CA SER A 49 -4.52 33.44 -23.45
C SER A 49 -3.93 32.10 -23.01
N VAL A 50 -2.95 32.12 -22.09
CA VAL A 50 -2.35 30.91 -21.50
C VAL A 50 -3.42 30.10 -20.77
N TYR A 51 -4.14 30.69 -19.81
CA TYR A 51 -5.17 29.95 -19.08
C TYR A 51 -6.27 29.40 -19.98
N SER A 52 -6.69 30.15 -20.98
CA SER A 52 -7.71 29.69 -21.94
C SER A 52 -7.28 28.40 -22.66
N LYS A 53 -5.97 28.21 -22.90
CA LYS A 53 -5.43 27.03 -23.60
C LYS A 53 -5.10 25.85 -22.68
N VAL A 54 -4.55 26.10 -21.49
CA VAL A 54 -4.00 25.03 -20.64
C VAL A 54 -4.75 24.78 -19.33
N ALA A 55 -5.51 25.74 -18.81
CA ALA A 55 -6.14 25.60 -17.50
C ALA A 55 -7.13 24.43 -17.45
N VAL A 56 -7.92 24.22 -18.51
CA VAL A 56 -8.91 23.12 -18.57
C VAL A 56 -8.20 21.75 -18.51
N SER A 57 -7.10 21.58 -19.24
CA SER A 57 -6.34 20.32 -19.25
C SER A 57 -5.73 20.02 -17.87
N ILE A 58 -5.12 21.03 -17.24
CA ILE A 58 -4.53 20.92 -15.90
C ILE A 58 -5.62 20.59 -14.87
N THR A 59 -6.78 21.26 -14.96
CA THR A 59 -7.92 21.03 -14.06
C THR A 59 -8.43 19.60 -14.17
N ILE A 60 -8.62 19.09 -15.39
CA ILE A 60 -9.07 17.70 -15.62
C ILE A 60 -8.07 16.72 -15.02
N THR A 61 -6.78 16.89 -15.32
CA THR A 61 -5.72 16.00 -14.84
C THR A 61 -5.64 16.00 -13.31
N THR A 62 -5.69 17.18 -12.68
CA THR A 62 -5.71 17.32 -11.21
C THR A 62 -6.93 16.63 -10.62
N ILE A 63 -8.13 16.91 -11.11
CA ILE A 63 -9.37 16.33 -10.58
C ILE A 63 -9.33 14.81 -10.71
N THR A 64 -8.91 14.28 -11.85
CA THR A 64 -8.79 12.83 -12.05
C THR A 64 -7.78 12.22 -11.07
N ASN A 65 -6.61 12.86 -10.84
CA ASN A 65 -5.63 12.39 -9.88
C ASN A 65 -6.15 12.43 -8.42
N VAL A 66 -6.85 13.50 -8.04
CA VAL A 66 -7.46 13.63 -6.70
C VAL A 66 -8.55 12.57 -6.51
N LEU A 67 -9.41 12.35 -7.50
CA LEU A 67 -10.43 11.31 -7.45
C LEU A 67 -9.82 9.92 -7.37
N ALA A 68 -8.78 9.63 -8.17
CA ALA A 68 -8.06 8.35 -8.11
C ALA A 68 -7.48 8.11 -6.71
N LEU A 69 -6.82 9.10 -6.10
CA LEU A 69 -6.31 8.97 -4.74
C LEU A 69 -7.44 8.79 -3.72
N TYR A 70 -8.56 9.51 -3.86
CA TYR A 70 -9.70 9.35 -2.97
C TYR A 70 -10.43 8.01 -3.11
N THR A 71 -10.44 7.38 -4.30
CA THR A 71 -10.89 5.99 -4.40
C THR A 71 -10.02 5.04 -3.59
N GLY A 72 -8.72 5.35 -3.46
CA GLY A 72 -7.79 4.63 -2.58
C GLY A 72 -8.10 4.73 -1.08
N ILE A 73 -9.05 5.57 -0.65
CA ILE A 73 -9.53 5.61 0.74
C ILE A 73 -10.46 4.42 1.04
N MET A 74 -11.06 3.80 0.02
CA MET A 74 -11.97 2.66 0.20
C MET A 74 -11.25 1.37 0.63
N THR A 75 -9.92 1.32 0.49
CA THR A 75 -9.11 0.18 0.91
C THR A 75 -9.25 -0.12 2.40
N SER A 76 -9.18 -1.39 2.81
CA SER A 76 -9.19 -1.76 4.23
C SER A 76 -7.92 -1.37 4.99
N PHE A 77 -6.85 -1.00 4.27
CA PHE A 77 -5.55 -0.67 4.85
C PHE A 77 -5.47 0.79 5.31
N ARG A 78 -5.58 1.00 6.62
CA ARG A 78 -5.52 2.31 7.26
C ARG A 78 -4.29 3.15 6.85
N SER A 79 -3.11 2.53 6.68
CA SER A 79 -1.90 3.22 6.23
C SER A 79 -2.04 3.81 4.82
N LEU A 80 -2.70 3.09 3.90
CA LEU A 80 -2.98 3.56 2.55
C LEU A 80 -4.08 4.62 2.55
N GLN A 81 -5.12 4.46 3.37
CA GLN A 81 -6.16 5.48 3.54
C GLN A 81 -5.56 6.83 3.93
N TYR A 82 -4.65 6.85 4.92
CA TYR A 82 -3.98 8.07 5.33
C TYR A 82 -3.11 8.64 4.22
N PHE A 83 -2.29 7.81 3.56
CA PHE A 83 -1.50 8.24 2.41
C PHE A 83 -2.35 8.91 1.32
N CYS A 84 -3.48 8.31 0.97
CA CYS A 84 -4.41 8.82 -0.03
C CYS A 84 -5.07 10.15 0.39
N ILE A 85 -5.49 10.28 1.66
CA ILE A 85 -6.07 11.52 2.20
C ILE A 85 -5.05 12.66 2.16
N TYR A 86 -3.83 12.40 2.66
CA TYR A 86 -2.75 13.38 2.69
C TYR A 86 -2.37 13.80 1.26
N THR A 87 -2.06 12.85 0.38
CA THR A 87 -1.60 13.13 -0.99
C THR A 87 -2.70 13.78 -1.83
N GLY A 88 -3.93 13.28 -1.74
CA GLY A 88 -5.07 13.82 -2.50
C GLY A 88 -5.42 15.25 -2.09
N THR A 89 -5.40 15.54 -0.78
CA THR A 89 -5.63 16.92 -0.31
C THR A 89 -4.49 17.85 -0.67
N THR A 90 -3.23 17.41 -0.52
CA THR A 90 -2.09 18.25 -0.91
C THR A 90 -2.07 18.55 -2.40
N LEU A 91 -2.42 17.60 -3.28
CA LEU A 91 -2.56 17.85 -4.71
C LEU A 91 -3.64 18.89 -5.02
N LEU A 92 -4.78 18.81 -4.34
CA LEU A 92 -5.87 19.78 -4.49
C LEU A 92 -5.43 21.20 -4.09
N PHE A 93 -4.72 21.36 -2.97
CA PHE A 93 -4.13 22.65 -2.59
C PHE A 93 -3.04 23.10 -3.58
N SER A 94 -2.19 22.17 -4.02
CA SER A 94 -1.12 22.46 -4.98
C SER A 94 -1.68 22.97 -6.31
N TYR A 95 -2.85 22.50 -6.75
CA TYR A 95 -3.54 23.03 -7.92
C TYR A 95 -3.96 24.49 -7.74
N PHE A 96 -4.55 24.85 -6.59
CA PHE A 96 -4.90 26.24 -6.31
C PHE A 96 -3.65 27.13 -6.26
N ASP A 97 -2.57 26.66 -5.66
CA ASP A 97 -1.30 27.38 -5.62
C ASP A 97 -0.67 27.51 -7.01
N ASN A 98 -0.78 26.49 -7.87
CA ASN A 98 -0.31 26.53 -9.25
C ASN A 98 -1.07 27.59 -10.07
N ILE A 99 -2.40 27.55 -10.04
CA ILE A 99 -3.21 28.51 -10.79
C ILE A 99 -3.09 29.93 -10.23
N THR A 100 -3.01 30.12 -8.91
CA THR A 100 -2.99 31.47 -8.32
C THR A 100 -1.58 32.02 -8.12
N CYS A 101 -0.77 31.36 -7.30
CA CYS A 101 0.55 31.82 -6.88
C CYS A 101 1.54 31.76 -8.04
N PHE A 102 1.66 30.61 -8.70
CA PHE A 102 2.56 30.46 -9.85
C PHE A 102 2.07 31.28 -11.06
N GLY A 103 0.75 31.37 -11.26
CA GLY A 103 0.11 32.35 -12.13
C GLY A 103 0.56 33.80 -11.92
N ALA A 104 0.56 34.26 -10.66
CA ALA A 104 1.00 35.60 -10.30
C ALA A 104 2.50 35.80 -10.57
N PHE A 105 3.33 34.80 -10.29
CA PHE A 105 4.76 34.86 -10.61
C PHE A 105 5.01 34.98 -12.10
N MET A 106 4.29 34.23 -12.95
CA MET A 106 4.37 34.40 -14.40
C MET A 106 3.94 35.80 -14.84
N ALA A 107 2.92 36.40 -14.22
CA ALA A 107 2.51 37.76 -14.54
C ALA A 107 3.60 38.79 -14.17
N LEU A 108 4.27 38.61 -13.02
CA LEU A 108 5.41 39.45 -12.63
C LEU A 108 6.59 39.29 -13.59
N ASP A 109 6.86 38.06 -14.02
CA ASP A 109 7.91 37.78 -14.99
C ASP A 109 7.58 38.37 -16.37
N GLY A 110 6.32 38.28 -16.81
CA GLY A 110 5.84 38.94 -18.01
C GLY A 110 6.00 40.46 -17.99
N ASN A 111 5.81 41.10 -16.83
CA ASN A 111 6.10 42.53 -16.67
C ASN A 111 7.60 42.81 -16.78
N ARG A 112 8.48 41.94 -16.24
CA ARG A 112 9.93 42.04 -16.43
C ARG A 112 10.32 41.88 -17.89
N GLU A 113 9.75 40.91 -18.61
CA GLU A 113 9.97 40.71 -20.05
C GLU A 113 9.61 41.98 -20.84
N GLY A 114 8.45 42.59 -20.56
CA GLY A 114 8.01 43.83 -21.22
C GLY A 114 8.94 45.01 -20.97
N VAL A 115 9.44 45.19 -19.74
CA VAL A 115 10.41 46.25 -19.41
C VAL A 115 11.76 45.99 -20.10
N CYS A 116 12.21 44.74 -20.13
CA CYS A 116 13.43 44.33 -20.85
C CYS A 116 13.35 44.67 -22.34
N LEU A 117 12.25 44.33 -23.01
CA LEU A 117 12.02 44.66 -24.41
C LEU A 117 12.01 46.17 -24.67
N CYS A 118 11.40 46.96 -23.78
CA CYS A 118 11.45 48.42 -23.86
C CYS A 118 12.88 48.95 -23.69
N TRP A 119 13.69 48.33 -22.84
CA TRP A 119 15.11 48.64 -22.66
C TRP A 119 15.96 48.28 -23.88
N LEU A 120 15.64 47.19 -24.57
CA LEU A 120 16.29 46.75 -25.81
C LEU A 120 15.88 47.58 -27.04
N LYS A 121 14.62 48.05 -27.11
CA LYS A 121 14.12 48.89 -28.21
C LYS A 121 14.54 50.37 -28.12
N LYS A 122 15.11 50.83 -27.00
CA LYS A 122 15.63 52.22 -26.92
C LYS A 122 16.81 52.37 -27.89
N PRO A 123 16.82 53.39 -28.77
CA PRO A 123 17.90 53.59 -29.73
C PRO A 123 19.22 53.85 -28.99
N GLU A 124 20.29 53.16 -29.41
CA GLU A 124 21.64 53.37 -28.91
C GLU A 124 22.07 54.81 -29.22
N THR A 125 22.41 55.58 -28.18
CA THR A 125 23.37 56.68 -28.32
C THR A 125 24.76 56.09 -28.57
N PRO A 126 25.65 56.74 -29.34
CA PRO A 126 26.73 56.07 -30.10
C PRO A 126 27.87 55.43 -29.29
N ASP A 127 27.88 55.49 -27.97
CA ASP A 127 29.02 55.07 -27.15
C ASP A 127 28.58 54.18 -25.97
N GLN A 128 28.44 52.87 -26.20
CA GLN A 128 28.60 51.92 -25.09
C GLN A 128 28.92 50.49 -25.52
N LYS A 129 30.17 50.06 -25.26
CA LYS A 129 30.70 48.69 -25.36
C LYS A 129 30.06 47.68 -24.38
N CYS A 130 28.80 47.87 -23.99
CA CYS A 130 28.09 47.08 -22.99
C CYS A 130 26.89 46.31 -23.57
N SER A 131 26.96 45.93 -24.85
CA SER A 131 25.87 45.22 -25.54
C SER A 131 25.79 43.74 -25.17
N SER A 132 26.91 43.08 -24.84
CA SER A 132 26.93 41.63 -24.53
C SER A 132 26.37 41.30 -23.14
N LEU A 133 26.65 42.14 -22.14
CA LEU A 133 26.23 41.91 -20.74
C LEU A 133 24.73 42.23 -20.52
N LYS A 134 24.18 43.19 -21.27
CA LYS A 134 22.73 43.47 -21.29
C LYS A 134 21.91 42.31 -21.90
N ARG A 135 22.47 41.62 -22.89
CA ARG A 135 21.79 40.54 -23.63
C ARG A 135 21.63 39.26 -22.80
N SER A 136 22.60 38.98 -21.94
CA SER A 136 22.61 37.76 -21.10
C SER A 136 21.78 37.86 -19.81
N CYS A 137 21.47 39.07 -19.33
CA CYS A 137 20.85 39.26 -18.00
C CYS A 137 19.32 39.41 -18.04
N CYS A 138 18.75 39.69 -19.22
CA CYS A 138 17.33 40.04 -19.34
C CYS A 138 16.57 39.22 -20.40
N LEU A 139 17.24 38.32 -21.12
CA LEU A 139 16.65 37.37 -22.07
C LEU A 139 17.16 35.95 -21.77
N PRO A 140 16.31 34.92 -21.77
CA PRO A 140 16.76 33.61 -22.24
C PRO A 140 17.20 33.79 -23.70
N CYS A 141 18.39 33.30 -24.08
CA CYS A 141 19.06 33.52 -25.36
C CYS A 141 18.14 33.89 -26.55
N ASP A 142 18.47 35.01 -27.21
CA ASP A 142 18.27 35.29 -28.66
C ASP A 142 16.89 35.63 -29.26
N SER A 143 15.85 35.99 -28.49
CA SER A 143 14.57 36.46 -29.09
C SER A 143 14.58 37.95 -29.49
N LEU A 144 14.95 38.25 -30.74
CA LEU A 144 14.49 39.47 -31.44
C LEU A 144 13.20 39.16 -32.20
N PRO A 145 12.20 40.07 -32.25
CA PRO A 145 10.94 39.79 -32.91
C PRO A 145 11.06 40.04 -34.42
N ASP A 146 11.11 38.96 -35.21
CA ASP A 146 10.70 39.01 -36.60
C ASP A 146 9.37 38.24 -36.75
N GLU A 147 8.44 38.81 -37.53
CA GLU A 147 6.99 38.55 -37.46
C GLU A 147 6.52 37.18 -37.99
N GLN A 148 7.39 36.17 -38.16
CA GLN A 148 6.92 34.87 -38.69
C GLN A 148 7.70 33.60 -38.33
N GLU A 149 8.80 33.68 -37.58
CA GLU A 149 9.51 32.47 -37.13
C GLU A 149 9.71 32.53 -35.62
N THR A 150 8.73 32.06 -34.86
CA THR A 150 8.92 31.66 -33.47
C THR A 150 10.16 30.77 -33.38
N ASP A 151 11.20 31.18 -32.63
CA ASP A 151 12.43 30.43 -32.43
C ASP A 151 12.09 28.98 -32.02
N ILE A 152 12.20 28.06 -32.97
CA ILE A 152 11.72 26.69 -32.80
C ILE A 152 12.79 25.96 -31.99
N HIS A 153 12.53 25.76 -30.70
CA HIS A 153 13.34 24.89 -29.84
C HIS A 153 13.72 23.61 -30.61
N PRO A 154 14.98 23.14 -30.59
CA PRO A 154 15.44 22.03 -31.45
C PRO A 154 14.59 20.77 -31.30
N MET A 155 14.03 20.55 -30.11
CA MET A 155 13.08 19.47 -29.84
C MET A 155 11.78 19.59 -30.67
N ASN A 156 11.23 20.79 -30.83
CA ASN A 156 10.03 21.02 -31.64
C ASN A 156 10.32 20.79 -33.14
N LEU A 157 11.51 21.16 -33.63
CA LEU A 157 11.95 20.84 -34.99
C LEU A 157 12.04 19.32 -35.19
N PHE A 158 12.66 18.60 -34.26
CA PHE A 158 12.74 17.14 -34.30
C PHE A 158 11.34 16.49 -34.36
N PHE A 159 10.42 16.94 -33.50
CA PHE A 159 9.06 16.40 -33.48
C PHE A 159 8.27 16.71 -34.76
N ARG A 160 8.43 17.92 -35.31
CA ARG A 160 7.73 18.35 -36.53
C ARG A 160 8.29 17.68 -37.79
N ASP A 161 9.61 17.65 -37.94
CA ASP A 161 10.26 17.37 -39.22
C ASP A 161 10.76 15.92 -39.31
N CYS A 162 11.06 15.26 -38.19
CA CYS A 162 11.53 13.87 -38.15
C CYS A 162 10.49 12.91 -37.58
N PHE A 163 10.06 13.13 -36.34
CA PHE A 163 9.21 12.18 -35.61
C PHE A 163 7.77 12.14 -36.15
N GLY A 164 7.17 13.29 -36.42
CA GLY A 164 5.79 13.40 -36.91
C GLY A 164 5.55 12.65 -38.23
N PRO A 165 6.33 12.93 -39.30
CA PRO A 165 6.22 12.23 -40.57
C PRO A 165 6.53 10.73 -40.44
N PHE A 166 7.53 10.38 -39.61
CA PHE A 166 7.86 8.98 -39.34
C PHE A 166 6.68 8.24 -38.70
N LEU A 167 6.03 8.79 -37.67
CA LEU A 167 4.94 8.12 -36.95
C LEU A 167 3.61 8.10 -37.74
N THR A 168 3.39 9.08 -38.62
CA THR A 168 2.16 9.18 -39.40
C THR A 168 2.15 8.33 -40.67
N SER A 169 3.31 7.83 -41.10
CA SER A 169 3.43 6.91 -42.25
C SER A 169 2.60 5.62 -42.05
N THR A 170 2.07 5.05 -43.13
CA THR A 170 1.20 3.86 -43.06
C THR A 170 1.96 2.66 -42.49
N GLU A 171 3.21 2.46 -42.90
CA GLU A 171 4.06 1.34 -42.46
C GLU A 171 4.35 1.41 -40.95
N SER A 172 4.75 2.60 -40.46
CA SER A 172 5.02 2.78 -39.03
C SER A 172 3.75 2.65 -38.18
N ARG A 173 2.59 3.09 -38.67
CA ARG A 173 1.32 2.91 -37.96
C ARG A 173 0.98 1.45 -37.77
N VAL A 174 1.11 0.63 -38.82
CA VAL A 174 0.88 -0.82 -38.73
C VAL A 174 1.87 -1.45 -37.76
N PHE A 175 3.15 -1.07 -37.85
CA PHE A 175 4.19 -1.55 -36.95
C PHE A 175 3.95 -1.20 -35.48
N VAL A 176 3.56 0.04 -35.17
CA VAL A 176 3.25 0.48 -33.80
C VAL A 176 2.06 -0.28 -33.23
N VAL A 177 1.00 -0.49 -34.03
CA VAL A 177 -0.17 -1.27 -33.62
C VAL A 177 0.23 -2.72 -33.32
N LEU A 178 1.06 -3.33 -34.16
CA LEU A 178 1.58 -4.69 -33.92
C LEU A 178 2.38 -4.79 -32.62
N ILE A 179 3.29 -3.85 -32.37
CA ILE A 179 4.04 -3.79 -31.10
C ILE A 179 3.08 -3.65 -29.92
N TYR A 180 2.07 -2.79 -30.02
CA TYR A 180 1.12 -2.58 -28.93
C TYR A 180 0.26 -3.82 -28.65
N ILE A 181 -0.13 -4.56 -29.69
CA ILE A 181 -0.82 -5.85 -29.54
C ILE A 181 0.10 -6.87 -28.83
N LEU A 182 1.35 -6.99 -29.26
CA LEU A 182 2.33 -7.87 -28.60
C LEU A 182 2.56 -7.46 -27.13
N TYR A 183 2.65 -6.17 -26.87
CA TYR A 183 2.78 -5.61 -25.52
C TYR A 183 1.56 -5.98 -24.65
N ILE A 184 0.34 -5.80 -25.16
CA ILE A 184 -0.89 -6.18 -24.44
C ILE A 184 -0.91 -7.68 -24.15
N ILE A 185 -0.61 -8.53 -25.15
CA ILE A 185 -0.58 -9.99 -24.95
C ILE A 185 0.44 -10.35 -23.87
N SER A 186 1.65 -9.79 -23.95
CA SER A 186 2.69 -10.04 -22.95
C SER A 186 2.31 -9.55 -21.55
N SER A 187 1.64 -8.39 -21.45
CA SER A 187 1.17 -7.83 -20.19
C SER A 187 0.07 -8.69 -19.58
N ILE A 188 -0.90 -9.16 -20.37
CA ILE A 188 -1.96 -10.07 -19.91
C ILE A 188 -1.34 -11.39 -19.43
N CYS A 189 -0.39 -11.96 -20.16
CA CYS A 189 0.35 -13.15 -19.71
C CYS A 189 1.11 -12.89 -18.41
N GLY A 190 1.72 -11.71 -18.25
CA GLY A 190 2.39 -11.28 -17.02
C GLY A 190 1.45 -11.15 -15.83
N CYS A 191 0.23 -10.64 -16.02
CA CYS A 191 -0.78 -10.54 -14.97
C CYS A 191 -1.12 -11.90 -14.35
N PHE A 192 -1.11 -12.99 -15.13
CA PHE A 192 -1.36 -14.35 -14.61
C PHE A 192 -0.20 -14.92 -13.77
N GLN A 193 0.98 -14.30 -13.81
CA GLN A 193 2.17 -14.74 -13.06
C GLN A 193 2.40 -13.95 -11.77
N VAL A 194 1.62 -12.90 -11.52
CA VAL A 194 1.76 -12.08 -10.31
C VAL A 194 1.41 -12.91 -9.09
N GLN A 195 2.38 -13.11 -8.21
CA GLN A 195 2.17 -13.80 -6.93
C GLN A 195 1.57 -12.82 -5.92
N GLU A 196 0.52 -13.26 -5.21
CA GLU A 196 -0.03 -12.53 -4.08
C GLU A 196 0.95 -12.62 -2.90
N GLY A 197 1.23 -11.52 -2.22
CA GLY A 197 2.02 -11.54 -0.98
C GLY A 197 3.00 -10.40 -0.87
N LEU A 198 3.30 -10.02 0.37
CA LEU A 198 4.41 -9.14 0.71
C LEU A 198 5.38 -9.96 1.55
N ASP A 199 6.58 -10.18 1.02
CA ASP A 199 7.66 -10.77 1.79
C ASP A 199 8.15 -9.76 2.83
N LEU A 200 8.10 -10.15 4.10
CA LEU A 200 8.53 -9.34 5.24
C LEU A 200 10.02 -8.96 5.15
N ARG A 201 10.83 -9.75 4.44
CA ARG A 201 12.26 -9.44 4.19
C ARG A 201 12.43 -8.13 3.44
N ASN A 202 11.53 -7.83 2.51
CA ASN A 202 11.58 -6.62 1.70
C ASN A 202 11.23 -5.34 2.49
N LEU A 203 10.72 -5.47 3.73
CA LEU A 203 10.51 -4.33 4.63
C LEU A 203 11.76 -3.97 5.42
N ALA A 204 12.70 -4.91 5.56
CA ALA A 204 13.97 -4.66 6.19
C ALA A 204 14.91 -3.95 5.21
N SER A 205 15.89 -3.21 5.75
CA SER A 205 17.00 -2.70 4.93
C SER A 205 17.82 -3.87 4.38
N ASP A 206 18.35 -3.73 3.17
CA ASP A 206 19.14 -4.78 2.49
C ASP A 206 20.33 -5.29 3.33
N ASP A 207 20.93 -4.41 4.16
CA ASP A 207 22.05 -4.75 5.05
C ASP A 207 21.61 -5.35 6.41
N SER A 208 20.31 -5.55 6.62
CA SER A 208 19.77 -6.04 7.90
C SER A 208 20.04 -7.52 8.12
N TYR A 209 20.28 -7.91 9.38
CA TYR A 209 20.40 -9.32 9.79
C TYR A 209 19.10 -10.11 9.62
N ILE A 210 17.98 -9.42 9.40
CA ILE A 210 16.64 -10.00 9.25
C ILE A 210 16.60 -10.97 8.07
N THR A 211 17.11 -10.56 6.90
CA THR A 211 17.07 -11.38 5.69
C THR A 211 17.85 -12.69 5.87
N PRO A 212 19.12 -12.68 6.36
CA PRO A 212 19.82 -13.92 6.72
C PRO A 212 19.09 -14.77 7.77
N CYS A 213 18.45 -14.15 8.77
CA CYS A 213 17.71 -14.87 9.81
C CYS A 213 16.52 -15.63 9.23
N PHE A 214 15.69 -14.97 8.42
CA PHE A 214 14.55 -15.61 7.75
C PHE A 214 14.99 -16.68 6.75
N ASN A 215 16.07 -16.45 6.00
CA ASN A 215 16.62 -17.47 5.09
C ASN A 215 17.02 -18.75 5.86
N VAL A 216 17.73 -18.61 6.98
CA VAL A 216 18.15 -19.74 7.82
C VAL A 216 16.93 -20.44 8.44
N GLU A 217 15.93 -19.67 8.86
CA GLU A 217 14.68 -20.20 9.41
C GLU A 217 13.92 -21.04 8.37
N GLU A 218 13.76 -20.54 7.14
CA GLU A 218 13.13 -21.32 6.07
C GLU A 218 13.97 -22.52 5.65
N ASP A 219 15.28 -22.38 5.47
CA ASP A 219 16.14 -23.47 4.98
C ASP A 219 16.25 -24.63 5.98
N ILE A 220 16.26 -24.33 7.30
CA ILE A 220 16.47 -25.33 8.35
C ILE A 220 15.15 -25.78 9.00
N PHE A 221 14.21 -24.85 9.19
CA PHE A 221 12.95 -25.08 9.90
C PHE A 221 11.72 -25.06 8.98
N TRP A 222 11.87 -25.32 7.67
CA TRP A 222 10.76 -25.43 6.69
C TRP A 222 9.57 -26.29 7.14
N ILE A 223 9.88 -27.37 7.87
CA ILE A 223 8.89 -28.34 8.34
C ILE A 223 8.10 -27.75 9.52
N MET A 224 8.72 -26.87 10.30
CA MET A 224 8.24 -26.37 11.57
C MET A 224 8.13 -24.85 11.50
N VAL A 225 7.13 -24.33 10.78
CA VAL A 225 6.81 -22.91 10.94
C VAL A 225 6.52 -22.68 12.43
N PRO A 226 7.17 -21.71 13.09
CA PRO A 226 6.97 -21.47 14.52
C PRO A 226 5.65 -20.75 14.73
N GLY A 227 4.57 -21.50 14.55
CA GLY A 227 3.24 -21.11 14.93
C GLY A 227 2.72 -22.18 15.86
N LEU A 228 2.88 -22.00 17.16
CA LEU A 228 2.07 -22.69 18.14
C LEU A 228 0.68 -22.04 18.05
N TRP A 229 -0.30 -22.70 17.44
CA TRP A 229 -1.62 -22.11 17.22
C TRP A 229 -2.39 -22.19 18.52
N LEU A 230 -2.66 -21.03 19.11
CA LEU A 230 -3.43 -20.88 20.33
C LEU A 230 -4.91 -21.09 20.00
N LEU A 231 -5.42 -22.23 20.43
CA LEU A 231 -6.82 -22.57 20.39
C LEU A 231 -7.49 -21.96 21.64
N LEU A 232 -8.00 -20.73 21.53
CA LEU A 232 -8.71 -20.09 22.63
C LEU A 232 -10.14 -20.66 22.73
N LEU A 233 -10.34 -21.48 23.74
CA LEU A 233 -11.62 -22.06 24.12
C LEU A 233 -12.26 -21.19 25.19
N LYS A 234 -13.38 -20.54 24.86
CA LYS A 234 -14.24 -19.98 25.90
C LYS A 234 -15.19 -21.08 26.36
N LEU A 235 -14.85 -21.71 27.48
CA LEU A 235 -15.63 -22.82 28.00
C LEU A 235 -16.90 -22.29 28.69
N LEU A 236 -18.07 -22.39 28.05
CA LEU A 236 -19.33 -22.20 28.75
C LEU A 236 -19.61 -23.44 29.62
N THR A 237 -19.86 -23.17 30.90
CA THR A 237 -19.93 -24.10 32.04
C THR A 237 -21.05 -25.15 32.01
N THR A 238 -21.76 -25.32 30.89
CA THR A 238 -22.88 -26.25 30.76
C THR A 238 -22.42 -27.63 30.28
N GLY A 239 -22.02 -28.48 31.24
CA GLY A 239 -21.99 -29.94 31.07
C GLY A 239 -20.66 -30.54 30.61
N ILE A 240 -19.68 -30.64 31.52
CA ILE A 240 -18.33 -31.23 31.34
C ILE A 240 -18.39 -32.62 30.66
N LYS A 241 -19.43 -33.41 30.94
CA LYS A 241 -19.65 -34.78 30.44
C LYS A 241 -19.83 -34.89 28.92
N MET A 242 -20.52 -33.94 28.29
CA MET A 242 -20.72 -33.92 26.82
C MET A 242 -19.62 -33.13 26.12
N LEU A 243 -18.99 -32.23 26.86
CA LEU A 243 -18.00 -31.29 26.36
C LEU A 243 -16.66 -31.96 26.04
N GLY A 244 -16.14 -32.83 26.91
CA GLY A 244 -14.86 -33.52 26.66
C GLY A 244 -14.90 -34.36 25.39
N LYS A 245 -15.94 -35.20 25.22
CA LYS A 245 -16.11 -36.02 24.01
C LYS A 245 -16.40 -35.20 22.75
N LYS A 246 -17.20 -34.14 22.84
CA LYS A 246 -17.44 -33.24 21.69
C LYS A 246 -16.18 -32.46 21.31
N LEU A 247 -15.41 -32.00 22.29
CA LEU A 247 -14.16 -31.28 22.05
C LEU A 247 -13.14 -32.20 21.39
N GLU A 248 -12.98 -33.44 21.87
CA GLU A 248 -12.10 -34.42 21.23
C GLU A 248 -12.47 -34.73 19.78
N LEU A 249 -13.76 -34.92 19.50
CA LEU A 249 -14.23 -35.13 18.11
C LEU A 249 -13.91 -33.94 17.20
N ARG A 250 -13.91 -32.71 17.74
CA ARG A 250 -13.61 -31.49 16.98
C ARG A 250 -12.12 -31.19 16.88
N LEU A 251 -11.35 -31.50 17.92
CA LEU A 251 -9.89 -31.49 17.85
C LEU A 251 -9.40 -32.49 16.81
N ALA A 252 -9.96 -33.69 16.77
CA ALA A 252 -9.69 -34.67 15.73
C ALA A 252 -10.08 -34.18 14.33
N ASP A 253 -11.16 -33.41 14.20
CA ASP A 253 -11.54 -32.76 12.94
C ASP A 253 -10.52 -31.67 12.53
N LEU A 254 -9.99 -30.89 13.48
CA LEU A 254 -8.92 -29.92 13.21
C LEU A 254 -7.59 -30.60 12.82
N GLU A 255 -7.23 -31.67 13.54
CA GLU A 255 -6.05 -32.52 13.29
C GLU A 255 -6.13 -33.26 11.94
N ASN A 256 -7.33 -33.43 11.40
CA ASN A 256 -7.55 -33.99 10.06
C ASN A 256 -7.48 -32.93 8.95
N SER A 257 -6.85 -31.78 9.20
CA SER A 257 -6.48 -30.83 8.16
C SER A 257 -5.12 -31.21 7.56
N ASP A 258 -4.96 -31.00 6.26
CA ASP A 258 -3.68 -31.25 5.55
C ASP A 258 -2.52 -30.38 6.08
N TYR A 259 -2.84 -29.30 6.78
CA TYR A 259 -1.89 -28.33 7.31
C TYR A 259 -1.64 -28.45 8.80
N VAL A 260 -2.25 -29.42 9.49
CA VAL A 260 -2.07 -29.62 10.93
C VAL A 260 -1.26 -30.90 11.16
N ASP A 261 -0.22 -30.80 12.00
CA ASP A 261 0.51 -31.99 12.42
C ASP A 261 -0.36 -32.88 13.30
N LYS A 262 -0.22 -34.20 13.12
CA LYS A 262 -0.97 -35.19 13.88
C LYS A 262 -0.42 -35.39 15.29
N ASN A 263 0.83 -34.97 15.55
CA ASN A 263 1.49 -34.98 16.86
C ASN A 263 2.51 -33.83 16.90
N PRO A 264 2.38 -32.76 17.72
CA PRO A 264 1.80 -32.75 19.06
C PRO A 264 0.70 -31.67 19.24
N THR A 265 -0.57 -32.07 19.25
CA THR A 265 -1.63 -31.20 19.78
C THR A 265 -1.59 -31.23 21.31
N GLU A 266 -1.11 -30.16 21.92
CA GLU A 266 -1.01 -30.04 23.38
C GLU A 266 -2.28 -29.39 23.94
N VAL A 267 -3.15 -30.22 24.51
CA VAL A 267 -4.38 -29.78 25.18
C VAL A 267 -4.39 -30.35 26.59
N TRP A 268 -4.34 -29.48 27.60
CA TRP A 268 -4.30 -29.88 29.00
C TRP A 268 -5.46 -30.81 29.40
N LEU A 269 -6.62 -30.68 28.74
CA LEU A 269 -7.78 -31.52 29.01
C LEU A 269 -7.51 -33.01 28.72
N ARG A 270 -6.73 -33.33 27.67
CA ARG A 270 -6.35 -34.71 27.33
C ARG A 270 -5.51 -35.33 28.44
N GLU A 271 -4.49 -34.61 28.89
CA GLU A 271 -3.60 -35.03 29.97
C GLU A 271 -4.34 -35.11 31.32
N TYR A 272 -5.27 -34.19 31.56
CA TYR A 272 -6.05 -34.17 32.79
C TYR A 272 -7.02 -35.35 32.89
N VAL A 273 -7.71 -35.69 31.80
CA VAL A 273 -8.59 -36.87 31.74
C VAL A 273 -7.77 -38.14 32.02
N GLN A 274 -6.60 -38.30 31.38
CA GLN A 274 -5.72 -39.45 31.64
C GLN A 274 -5.22 -39.49 33.10
N TYR A 275 -4.92 -38.34 33.70
CA TYR A 275 -4.51 -38.23 35.11
C TYR A 275 -5.62 -38.69 36.08
N MET A 276 -6.85 -38.28 35.82
CA MET A 276 -8.02 -38.65 36.62
C MET A 276 -8.38 -40.14 36.48
N GLU A 277 -8.31 -40.67 35.26
CA GLU A 277 -8.52 -42.10 34.99
C GLU A 277 -7.49 -42.98 35.72
N LYS A 278 -6.20 -42.60 35.68
CA LYS A 278 -5.13 -43.29 36.44
C LYS A 278 -5.38 -43.25 37.95
N SER A 279 -6.00 -42.17 38.44
CA SER A 279 -6.33 -41.98 39.85
C SER A 279 -7.66 -42.65 40.26
N LYS A 280 -8.35 -43.32 39.33
CA LYS A 280 -9.68 -43.95 39.53
C LYS A 280 -10.76 -42.98 40.03
N GLN A 281 -10.66 -41.71 39.66
CA GLN A 281 -11.67 -40.69 39.99
C GLN A 281 -12.67 -40.55 38.84
N ASP A 282 -13.93 -40.26 39.15
CA ASP A 282 -14.94 -40.04 38.11
C ASP A 282 -14.76 -38.67 37.47
N VAL A 283 -14.34 -38.67 36.21
CA VAL A 283 -14.18 -37.47 35.38
C VAL A 283 -15.53 -36.79 35.10
N ASN A 284 -16.64 -37.52 35.25
CA ASN A 284 -17.96 -37.03 34.88
C ASN A 284 -18.64 -36.19 35.97
N ASP A 285 -18.14 -36.24 37.21
CA ASP A 285 -18.65 -35.44 38.31
C ASP A 285 -18.00 -34.06 38.35
N LYS A 286 -18.81 -32.99 38.31
CA LYS A 286 -18.32 -31.60 38.19
C LYS A 286 -17.47 -31.21 39.40
N ASP A 287 -17.90 -31.58 40.60
CA ASP A 287 -17.21 -31.18 41.82
C ASP A 287 -15.89 -31.96 41.96
N THR A 288 -15.89 -33.25 41.65
CA THR A 288 -14.68 -34.07 41.58
C THR A 288 -13.69 -33.54 40.52
N PHE A 289 -14.19 -33.16 39.34
CA PHE A 289 -13.38 -32.57 38.27
C PHE A 289 -12.75 -31.24 38.70
N MET A 290 -13.50 -30.33 39.33
CA MET A 290 -12.95 -29.03 39.75
C MET A 290 -12.00 -29.16 40.95
N ASN A 291 -12.28 -30.07 41.89
CA ASN A 291 -11.44 -30.30 43.06
C ASN A 291 -10.10 -30.99 42.72
N GLY A 292 -10.06 -31.82 41.67
CA GLY A 292 -8.83 -32.47 41.19
C GLY A 292 -7.88 -31.52 40.43
N LEU A 293 -8.40 -30.42 39.88
CA LEU A 293 -7.69 -29.57 38.95
C LEU A 293 -6.48 -28.84 39.59
N PRO A 294 -6.55 -28.27 40.81
CA PRO A 294 -5.39 -27.68 41.47
C PRO A 294 -4.24 -28.67 41.70
N ASN A 295 -4.56 -29.93 42.03
CA ASN A 295 -3.56 -30.97 42.24
C ASN A 295 -2.87 -31.36 40.92
N PHE A 296 -3.63 -31.42 39.83
CA PHE A 296 -3.09 -31.63 38.48
C PHE A 296 -2.17 -30.48 38.08
N LEU A 297 -2.62 -29.23 38.20
CA LEU A 297 -1.85 -28.04 37.82
C LEU A 297 -0.56 -27.89 38.65
N THR A 298 -0.57 -28.32 39.91
CA THR A 298 0.66 -28.37 40.74
C THR A 298 1.65 -29.40 40.24
N ARG A 299 1.17 -30.52 39.68
CA ARG A 299 2.01 -31.60 39.13
C ARG A 299 2.48 -31.32 37.70
N PHE A 300 1.66 -30.62 36.92
CA PHE A 300 1.92 -30.25 35.53
C PHE A 300 1.89 -28.72 35.40
N PRO A 301 2.96 -28.03 35.84
CA PRO A 301 3.00 -26.57 35.87
C PRO A 301 2.90 -25.93 34.47
N LEU A 302 3.19 -26.69 33.41
CA LEU A 302 3.08 -26.25 32.01
C LEU A 302 1.66 -25.76 31.66
N PHE A 303 0.63 -26.41 32.21
CA PHE A 303 -0.77 -26.11 31.91
C PHE A 303 -1.39 -25.03 32.81
N VAL A 304 -0.63 -24.49 33.77
CA VAL A 304 -1.12 -23.42 34.67
C VAL A 304 -1.51 -22.19 33.86
N SER A 305 -0.68 -21.82 32.88
CA SER A 305 -0.95 -20.70 31.96
C SER A 305 -2.09 -20.98 30.99
N ASP A 306 -2.53 -22.23 30.87
CA ASP A 306 -3.52 -22.65 29.88
C ASP A 306 -4.96 -22.57 30.38
N THR A 307 -5.15 -22.41 31.69
CA THR A 307 -6.47 -22.38 32.32
C THR A 307 -6.65 -21.13 33.15
N ASN A 308 -7.72 -20.38 32.88
CA ASN A 308 -8.12 -19.25 33.72
C ASN A 308 -9.36 -19.64 34.55
N ILE A 309 -9.19 -19.72 35.86
CA ILE A 309 -10.22 -20.19 36.80
C ILE A 309 -10.71 -19.00 37.64
N SER A 310 -12.03 -18.81 37.67
CA SER A 310 -12.73 -17.84 38.50
C SER A 310 -12.62 -18.18 39.99
N SER A 311 -12.77 -17.17 40.87
CA SER A 311 -12.95 -17.36 42.31
C SER A 311 -14.16 -18.24 42.67
N SER A 312 -15.14 -18.36 41.76
CA SER A 312 -16.31 -19.24 41.89
C SER A 312 -16.04 -20.71 41.51
N HIS A 313 -14.78 -21.12 41.29
CA HIS A 313 -14.41 -22.46 40.83
C HIS A 313 -15.03 -22.82 39.47
N GLU A 314 -14.96 -21.87 38.52
CA GLU A 314 -15.42 -22.04 37.14
C GLU A 314 -14.30 -21.69 36.16
N ILE A 315 -14.17 -22.45 35.08
CA ILE A 315 -13.19 -22.18 34.02
C ILE A 315 -13.76 -21.09 33.11
N ILE A 316 -13.09 -19.93 33.05
CA ILE A 316 -13.50 -18.77 32.23
C ILE A 316 -12.98 -18.91 30.81
N SER A 317 -11.69 -19.27 30.69
CA SER A 317 -11.02 -19.47 29.41
C SER A 317 -10.02 -20.60 29.53
N SER A 318 -9.87 -21.32 28.43
CA SER A 318 -8.89 -22.37 28.25
C SER A 318 -8.14 -22.10 26.96
N GLN A 319 -6.88 -22.48 26.91
CA GLN A 319 -6.13 -22.53 25.68
C GLN A 319 -5.64 -23.94 25.38
N GLY A 320 -5.36 -24.21 24.12
CA GLY A 320 -4.68 -25.40 23.66
C GLY A 320 -3.76 -25.03 22.49
N PHE A 321 -2.86 -25.92 22.14
CA PHE A 321 -1.87 -25.67 21.12
C PHE A 321 -1.94 -26.71 20.02
N VAL A 322 -1.96 -26.24 18.78
CA VAL A 322 -1.93 -27.07 17.58
C VAL A 322 -0.73 -26.62 16.75
N GLN A 323 0.00 -27.57 16.19
CA GLN A 323 1.13 -27.28 15.31
C GLN A 323 0.71 -27.41 13.84
N THR A 324 1.10 -26.45 13.00
CA THR A 324 0.88 -26.53 11.55
C THR A 324 2.12 -26.96 10.79
N MET A 325 1.92 -27.58 9.63
CA MET A 325 2.97 -28.15 8.79
C MET A 325 2.76 -27.73 7.33
N GLY A 326 3.86 -27.62 6.58
CA GLY A 326 3.82 -27.45 5.12
C GLY A 326 3.31 -26.08 4.66
N VAL A 327 3.47 -25.04 5.47
CA VAL A 327 3.12 -23.66 5.09
C VAL A 327 4.38 -22.96 4.61
N SER A 328 4.38 -22.55 3.34
CA SER A 328 5.58 -22.03 2.67
C SER A 328 5.34 -20.78 1.85
N SER A 329 4.15 -20.64 1.31
CA SER A 329 3.75 -19.50 0.50
C SER A 329 2.65 -18.72 1.20
N SER A 330 2.56 -17.44 0.88
CA SER A 330 1.43 -16.56 1.23
C SER A 330 0.06 -17.16 0.86
N ALA A 331 0.01 -17.92 -0.24
CA ALA A 331 -1.20 -18.62 -0.67
C ALA A 331 -1.54 -19.77 0.29
N ASP A 332 -0.55 -20.49 0.82
CA ASP A 332 -0.76 -21.53 1.81
C ASP A 332 -1.15 -20.94 3.16
N GLU A 333 -0.51 -19.86 3.59
CA GLU A 333 -0.87 -19.11 4.80
C GLU A 333 -2.34 -18.69 4.79
N LYS A 334 -2.81 -18.12 3.67
CA LYS A 334 -4.21 -17.74 3.43
C LYS A 334 -5.15 -18.95 3.48
N LYS A 335 -4.77 -20.08 2.87
CA LYS A 335 -5.56 -21.32 2.90
C LYS A 335 -5.67 -21.89 4.32
N VAL A 336 -4.55 -21.96 5.04
CA VAL A 336 -4.50 -22.49 6.42
C VAL A 336 -5.42 -21.65 7.32
N LEU A 337 -5.29 -20.33 7.25
CA LEU A 337 -6.13 -19.39 7.99
C LEU A 337 -7.63 -19.60 7.71
N SER A 338 -8.00 -19.68 6.43
CA SER A 338 -9.40 -19.87 5.99
C SER A 338 -9.96 -21.23 6.43
N GLN A 339 -9.17 -22.31 6.29
CA GLN A 339 -9.59 -23.64 6.70
C GLN A 339 -9.79 -23.75 8.21
N LEU A 340 -8.87 -23.22 9.01
CA LEU A 340 -8.96 -23.31 10.47
C LEU A 340 -10.10 -22.45 11.02
N ARG A 341 -10.31 -21.24 10.49
CA ARG A 341 -11.45 -20.39 10.90
C ARG A 341 -12.79 -21.02 10.53
N SER A 342 -12.93 -21.53 9.29
CA SER A 342 -14.19 -22.15 8.86
C SER A 342 -14.53 -23.43 9.64
N ARG A 343 -13.52 -24.17 10.13
CA ARG A 343 -13.74 -25.31 11.05
C ARG A 343 -14.08 -24.85 12.46
N ALA A 344 -13.44 -23.79 12.96
CA ALA A 344 -13.75 -23.22 14.26
C ALA A 344 -15.17 -22.62 14.33
N GLU A 345 -15.64 -21.94 13.29
CA GLU A 345 -17.01 -21.41 13.21
C GLU A 345 -18.09 -22.50 13.22
N LYS A 346 -17.78 -23.70 12.73
CA LYS A 346 -18.69 -24.86 12.75
C LYS A 346 -18.79 -25.52 14.14
N CYS A 347 -17.98 -25.09 15.11
CA CYS A 347 -18.03 -25.61 16.46
C CYS A 347 -19.18 -24.97 17.25
N GLU A 348 -20.01 -25.79 17.89
CA GLU A 348 -21.04 -25.33 18.84
C GLU A 348 -20.43 -24.64 20.08
N ILE A 349 -19.18 -25.01 20.39
CA ILE A 349 -18.37 -24.37 21.44
C ILE A 349 -17.72 -23.15 20.80
N PRO A 350 -17.82 -21.95 21.41
CA PRO A 350 -17.16 -20.76 20.90
C PRO A 350 -15.64 -20.97 20.93
N LEU A 351 -15.11 -21.25 19.75
CA LEU A 351 -13.73 -21.61 19.49
C LEU A 351 -13.09 -20.51 18.64
N MET A 352 -11.98 -19.94 19.12
CA MET A 352 -11.22 -18.96 18.36
C MET A 352 -9.81 -19.49 18.14
N VAL A 353 -9.41 -19.57 16.87
CA VAL A 353 -8.04 -19.88 16.49
C VAL A 353 -7.26 -18.57 16.49
N TYR A 354 -6.13 -18.54 17.17
CA TYR A 354 -5.27 -17.37 17.27
C TYR A 354 -3.80 -17.72 17.03
N ASN A 355 -3.13 -16.86 16.27
CA ASN A 355 -1.69 -16.82 16.13
C ASN A 355 -1.29 -15.36 15.92
N GLN A 356 -0.16 -14.93 16.47
CA GLN A 356 0.35 -13.58 16.28
C GLN A 356 0.55 -13.23 14.78
N ALA A 357 0.93 -14.21 13.95
CA ALA A 357 1.13 -14.06 12.53
C ALA A 357 -0.17 -13.75 11.75
N PHE A 358 -1.36 -14.03 12.32
CA PHE A 358 -2.64 -13.78 11.65
C PHE A 358 -2.88 -12.33 11.31
N VAL A 359 -2.35 -11.42 12.11
CA VAL A 359 -2.45 -9.99 11.84
C VAL A 359 -1.86 -9.66 10.47
N TYR A 360 -0.83 -10.40 10.05
CA TYR A 360 -0.24 -10.29 8.72
C TYR A 360 -1.01 -11.10 7.69
N PHE A 361 -1.37 -12.35 7.97
CA PHE A 361 -2.07 -13.19 6.98
C PHE A 361 -3.48 -12.67 6.62
N ASP A 362 -4.14 -12.02 7.57
CA ASP A 362 -5.43 -11.36 7.38
C ASP A 362 -5.39 -10.31 6.28
N GLN A 363 -4.22 -9.74 5.99
CA GLN A 363 -4.06 -8.77 4.90
C GLN A 363 -4.32 -9.38 3.53
N TYR A 364 -4.06 -10.68 3.32
CA TYR A 364 -4.19 -11.31 1.99
C TYR A 364 -5.63 -11.60 1.59
N THR A 365 -6.57 -11.60 2.54
CA THR A 365 -8.00 -11.83 2.27
C THR A 365 -8.66 -10.63 1.58
N PRO A 366 -8.60 -9.40 2.14
CA PRO A 366 -9.25 -8.24 1.53
C PRO A 366 -8.47 -7.64 0.35
N VAL A 367 -7.22 -8.04 0.08
CA VAL A 367 -6.44 -7.48 -1.03
C VAL A 367 -7.14 -7.69 -2.38
N LEU A 368 -7.61 -8.90 -2.65
CA LEU A 368 -8.29 -9.18 -3.92
C LEU A 368 -9.63 -8.43 -4.02
N GLU A 369 -10.43 -8.45 -2.95
CA GLU A 369 -11.72 -7.75 -2.86
C GLU A 369 -11.59 -6.22 -2.92
N ASN A 370 -10.48 -5.65 -2.44
CA ASN A 370 -10.23 -4.21 -2.51
C ASN A 370 -9.63 -3.78 -3.86
N THR A 371 -9.09 -4.70 -4.65
CA THR A 371 -8.41 -4.41 -5.92
C THR A 371 -9.33 -4.59 -7.13
N VAL A 372 -10.27 -5.53 -7.05
CA VAL A 372 -11.26 -5.87 -8.09
C VAL A 372 -12.62 -5.30 -7.71
#